data_AF-A0A1T5DV45-F1
#
_entry.id   AF-A0A1T5DV45-F1
#
_cell.length_a   1.000
_cell.length_b   1.000
_cell.length_c   1.000
_cell.angle_alpha   90.00
_cell.angle_beta   90.00
_cell.angle_gamma   90.00
#
_symmetry.space_group_name_H-M   'P 1'
#
loop_
_entity.id
_entity.type
_entity.pdbx_description
1 polymer ?
#
loop_
_entity_poly.entity_id
_entity_poly.type
_entity_poly.pdbx_seq_one_letter_code
_entity_poly.pdbx_strand_id
1 'polypeptide(L)'
;MEAVRDFIGEFTACGDGAQGTDRGAAPARPSGMDAALAALRAVGSTAAQDAGSWGFQAASDFAGSVEELSRTVEYLQLVAAAAVDRTRKRSAAAAAGAAAGVAAGAVTAWTTGWRESPGGWQTGAPGTAEPAGDSLASAPAGMAVAAAPLGTPVGAASAGIPFPSAHAGTSVAAAPAVPESVLDDGYRNTVEFLRARLRIGAAEARRRLCLADALLPRQGLAGQPVPPVHPELGAAVAAGEVASRAATVITLALDRVRHSCLPEAAAAMEHALTRTAAENDADFLARVSRSWAEALDQDGAEPSEELLRQLQGAFLRKPRHGLQHLEIFATTDQFEHLITVMNTATNPRTG
;
A
#
# COMPACT_ATOMS: atom_id res chain seq x y z
N MET A 1 15.10 -51.65 -2.22
CA MET A 1 15.10 -50.17 -2.34
C MET A 1 15.08 -49.82 -3.81
N GLU A 2 13.93 -49.95 -4.45
CA GLU A 2 13.85 -49.90 -5.92
C GLU A 2 12.44 -49.48 -6.37
N ALA A 3 11.97 -48.35 -5.84
CA ALA A 3 10.68 -47.74 -6.22
C ALA A 3 10.65 -46.22 -5.93
N VAL A 4 11.75 -45.50 -6.16
CA VAL A 4 11.81 -44.01 -6.05
C VAL A 4 12.61 -43.40 -7.21
N ARG A 5 12.66 -44.05 -8.38
CA ARG A 5 13.40 -43.55 -9.55
C ARG A 5 12.56 -43.18 -10.77
N ASP A 6 11.24 -43.34 -10.73
CA ASP A 6 10.36 -43.12 -11.90
C ASP A 6 9.62 -41.77 -11.91
N PHE A 7 10.15 -40.73 -11.26
CA PHE A 7 9.55 -39.37 -11.32
C PHE A 7 10.41 -38.34 -12.08
N ILE A 8 11.49 -38.77 -12.74
CA ILE A 8 12.27 -37.89 -13.62
C ILE A 8 12.08 -38.38 -15.06
N GLY A 9 10.98 -37.96 -15.66
CA GLY A 9 10.77 -38.10 -17.11
C GLY A 9 11.72 -37.18 -17.87
N GLU A 10 12.42 -37.77 -18.84
CA GLU A 10 13.27 -37.12 -19.83
C GLU A 10 12.54 -35.96 -20.51
N PHE A 11 13.00 -34.73 -20.27
CA PHE A 11 12.60 -33.58 -21.08
C PHE A 11 13.59 -33.45 -22.24
N THR A 12 13.39 -34.24 -23.30
CA THR A 12 14.08 -34.06 -24.57
C THR A 12 13.76 -32.68 -25.15
N ALA A 13 14.82 -31.94 -25.44
CA ALA A 13 14.80 -30.63 -26.06
C ALA A 13 14.11 -30.67 -27.42
N CYS A 14 13.13 -29.78 -27.63
CA CYS A 14 12.57 -29.50 -28.93
C CYS A 14 12.64 -28.00 -29.20
N GLY A 15 13.39 -27.66 -30.25
CA GLY A 15 13.00 -26.60 -31.17
C GLY A 15 13.41 -25.19 -30.77
N ASP A 16 14.59 -24.80 -31.25
CA ASP A 16 15.06 -23.43 -31.44
C ASP A 16 13.99 -22.59 -32.17
N GLY A 17 13.49 -21.59 -31.47
CA GLY A 17 12.57 -20.57 -31.97
C GLY A 17 13.09 -19.22 -31.54
N ALA A 18 14.13 -18.74 -32.23
CA ALA A 18 14.71 -17.43 -32.04
C ALA A 18 13.65 -16.33 -32.27
N GLN A 19 13.09 -15.81 -31.18
CA GLN A 19 12.51 -14.47 -31.14
C GLN A 19 13.42 -13.63 -30.26
N GLY A 20 14.31 -12.91 -30.94
CA GLY A 20 15.12 -11.86 -30.32
C GLY A 20 14.20 -10.78 -29.78
N THR A 21 13.96 -10.79 -28.48
CA THR A 21 13.54 -9.59 -27.76
C THR A 21 14.81 -8.78 -27.49
N ASP A 22 14.94 -7.72 -28.26
CA ASP A 22 15.87 -6.62 -28.05
C ASP A 22 16.00 -6.36 -26.54
N ARG A 23 17.23 -6.51 -26.02
CA ARG A 23 17.53 -6.19 -24.62
C ARG A 23 17.49 -4.68 -24.52
N GLY A 24 16.28 -4.16 -24.30
CA GLY A 24 16.04 -2.77 -23.92
C GLY A 24 17.05 -2.36 -22.86
N ALA A 25 17.60 -1.16 -23.06
CA ALA A 25 18.62 -0.55 -22.22
C ALA A 25 18.41 -0.90 -20.74
N ALA A 26 19.46 -1.43 -20.10
CA ALA A 26 19.43 -1.75 -18.67
C ALA A 26 18.85 -0.54 -17.92
N PRO A 27 17.79 -0.71 -17.10
CA PRO A 27 17.15 0.41 -16.44
C PRO A 27 18.23 1.14 -15.63
N ALA A 28 18.40 2.43 -15.91
CA ALA A 28 19.34 3.28 -15.19
C ALA A 28 19.00 3.19 -13.70
N ARG A 29 19.79 2.43 -12.95
CA ARG A 29 19.63 2.35 -11.50
C ARG A 29 19.93 3.74 -10.93
N PRO A 30 19.20 4.20 -9.90
CA PRO A 30 19.59 5.40 -9.20
C PRO A 30 21.03 5.22 -8.71
N SER A 31 21.95 6.10 -9.10
CA SER A 31 23.39 5.95 -8.88
C SER A 31 23.77 5.73 -7.40
N GLY A 32 22.97 6.24 -6.46
CA GLY A 32 23.15 6.00 -5.03
C GLY A 32 22.88 4.56 -4.55
N MET A 33 22.00 3.81 -5.24
CA MET A 33 21.66 2.44 -4.86
C MET A 33 22.80 1.47 -5.13
N ASP A 34 23.52 1.62 -6.25
CA ASP A 34 24.66 0.76 -6.56
C ASP A 34 25.82 1.00 -5.59
N ALA A 35 26.05 2.24 -5.16
CA ALA A 35 27.02 2.56 -4.10
C ALA A 35 26.63 1.95 -2.74
N ALA A 36 25.37 2.06 -2.33
CA ALA A 36 24.87 1.45 -1.09
C ALA A 36 25.02 -0.08 -1.11
N LEU A 37 24.66 -0.74 -2.23
CA LEU A 37 24.84 -2.18 -2.39
C LEU A 37 26.32 -2.59 -2.35
N ALA A 38 27.22 -1.80 -2.94
CA ALA A 38 28.66 -2.05 -2.87
C ALA A 38 29.17 -1.96 -1.43
N ALA A 39 28.77 -0.94 -0.67
CA ALA A 39 29.13 -0.77 0.73
C ALA A 39 28.63 -1.94 1.60
N LEU A 40 27.35 -2.32 1.47
CA LEU A 40 26.79 -3.45 2.23
C LEU A 40 27.47 -4.78 1.90
N ARG A 41 27.84 -5.01 0.63
CA ARG A 41 28.59 -6.21 0.23
C ARG A 41 30.00 -6.22 0.80
N ALA A 42 30.67 -5.07 0.85
CA ALA A 42 31.97 -4.96 1.48
C ALA A 42 31.90 -5.32 2.96
N VAL A 43 30.95 -4.75 3.71
CA VAL A 43 30.70 -5.11 5.13
C VAL A 43 30.38 -6.60 5.28
N GLY A 44 29.47 -7.13 4.45
CA GLY A 44 29.07 -8.54 4.50
C GLY A 44 30.22 -9.51 4.21
N SER A 45 31.25 -9.11 3.47
CA SER A 45 32.36 -9.99 3.11
C SER A 45 33.28 -10.35 4.28
N THR A 46 33.37 -9.51 5.32
CA THR A 46 34.21 -9.74 6.51
C THR A 46 33.41 -10.00 7.79
N ALA A 47 32.13 -9.61 7.82
CA ALA A 47 31.29 -9.64 9.03
C ALA A 47 31.32 -10.96 9.81
N ALA A 48 31.32 -12.12 9.13
CA ALA A 48 31.34 -13.42 9.81
C ALA A 48 32.67 -13.69 10.55
N GLN A 49 33.79 -13.27 9.95
CA GLN A 49 35.11 -13.39 10.57
C GLN A 49 35.24 -12.39 11.72
N ASP A 50 34.84 -11.14 11.49
CA ASP A 50 34.93 -10.07 12.48
C ASP A 50 34.08 -10.40 13.72
N ALA A 51 32.84 -10.88 13.51
CA ALA A 51 31.94 -11.30 14.58
C ALA A 51 32.51 -12.40 15.47
N GLY A 52 33.39 -13.26 14.96
CA GLY A 52 34.07 -14.28 15.75
C GLY A 52 35.11 -13.72 16.75
N SER A 53 35.50 -12.46 16.59
CA SER A 53 36.53 -11.79 17.41
C SER A 53 35.97 -10.70 18.34
N TRP A 54 34.70 -10.32 18.18
CA TRP A 54 34.10 -9.23 18.94
C TRP A 54 33.76 -9.62 20.38
N GLY A 55 33.95 -8.67 21.30
CA GLY A 55 33.34 -8.72 22.63
C GLY A 55 31.85 -8.36 22.59
N PHE A 56 31.15 -8.58 23.71
CA PHE A 56 29.69 -8.36 23.80
C PHE A 56 29.23 -6.96 23.36
N GLN A 57 29.92 -5.91 23.77
CA GLN A 57 29.54 -4.53 23.42
C GLN A 57 29.62 -4.28 21.92
N ALA A 58 30.75 -4.61 21.28
CA ALA A 58 30.93 -4.45 19.84
C ALA A 58 29.91 -5.28 19.04
N ALA A 59 29.61 -6.51 19.49
CA ALA A 59 28.57 -7.33 18.88
C ALA A 59 27.16 -6.72 19.01
N SER A 60 26.87 -6.07 20.15
CA SER A 60 25.59 -5.40 20.40
C SER A 60 25.43 -4.14 19.55
N ASP A 61 26.47 -3.31 19.46
CA ASP A 61 26.49 -2.11 18.63
C ASP A 61 26.32 -2.45 17.14
N PHE A 62 26.98 -3.53 16.69
CA PHE A 62 26.80 -4.05 15.34
C PHE A 62 25.36 -4.54 15.10
N ALA A 63 24.79 -5.31 16.03
CA ALA A 63 23.40 -5.76 15.92
C ALA A 63 22.42 -4.57 15.83
N GLY A 64 22.63 -3.53 16.63
CA GLY A 64 21.85 -2.28 16.56
C GLY A 64 21.96 -1.58 15.20
N SER A 65 23.18 -1.48 14.67
CA SER A 65 23.44 -0.85 13.36
C SER A 65 22.80 -1.63 12.20
N VAL A 66 22.84 -2.97 12.25
CA VAL A 66 22.19 -3.83 11.25
C VAL A 66 20.67 -3.67 11.30
N GLU A 67 20.10 -3.55 12.49
CA GLU A 67 18.67 -3.33 12.66
C GLU A 67 18.23 -1.93 12.15
N GLU A 68 19.01 -0.88 12.39
CA GLU A 68 18.76 0.45 11.83
C GLU A 68 18.80 0.45 10.28
N LEU A 69 19.78 -0.25 9.70
CA LEU A 69 19.85 -0.48 8.25
C LEU A 69 18.63 -1.25 7.74
N SER A 70 18.19 -2.27 8.48
CA SER A 70 17.01 -3.06 8.14
C SER A 70 15.77 -2.18 8.05
N ARG A 71 15.48 -1.35 9.07
CA ARG A 71 14.31 -0.45 9.08
C ARG A 71 14.35 0.57 7.94
N THR A 72 15.54 1.10 7.64
CA THR A 72 15.72 2.01 6.48
C THR A 72 15.40 1.30 5.16
N VAL A 73 15.86 0.07 4.98
CA VAL A 73 15.57 -0.74 3.79
C VAL A 73 14.08 -1.08 3.71
N GLU A 74 13.42 -1.38 4.83
CA GLU A 74 11.98 -1.62 4.88
C GLU A 74 11.17 -0.40 4.41
N TYR A 75 11.54 0.82 4.83
CA TYR A 75 10.94 2.04 4.31
C TYR A 75 11.12 2.19 2.79
N LEU A 76 12.34 1.94 2.28
CA LEU A 76 12.61 1.98 0.84
C LEU A 76 11.79 0.93 0.06
N GLN A 77 11.50 -0.23 0.66
CA GLN A 77 10.63 -1.23 0.06
C GLN A 77 9.18 -0.72 -0.09
N LEU A 78 8.67 0.07 0.87
CA LEU A 78 7.35 0.71 0.77
C LEU A 78 7.34 1.78 -0.32
N VAL A 79 8.37 2.64 -0.36
CA VAL A 79 8.53 3.67 -1.40
C VAL A 79 8.58 3.04 -2.79
N ALA A 80 9.35 1.96 -2.96
CA ALA A 80 9.45 1.25 -4.22
C ALA A 80 8.12 0.61 -4.64
N ALA A 81 7.39 -0.02 -3.71
CA ALA A 81 6.08 -0.62 -3.99
C ALA A 81 5.06 0.45 -4.43
N ALA A 82 5.00 1.59 -3.73
CA ALA A 82 4.13 2.70 -4.10
C ALA A 82 4.53 3.36 -5.42
N ALA A 83 5.82 3.48 -5.72
CA ALA A 83 6.29 4.02 -6.99
C ALA A 83 5.80 3.16 -8.17
N VAL A 84 5.94 1.83 -8.06
CA VAL A 84 5.42 0.88 -9.05
C VAL A 84 3.90 0.97 -9.20
N ASP A 85 3.16 1.01 -8.09
CA ASP A 85 1.71 1.11 -8.14
C ASP A 85 1.23 2.41 -8.81
N ARG A 86 1.87 3.53 -8.46
CA ARG A 86 1.56 4.85 -9.02
C ARG A 86 1.84 4.90 -10.52
N THR A 87 2.98 4.38 -10.99
CA THR A 87 3.31 4.41 -12.43
C THR A 87 2.36 3.53 -13.22
N ARG A 88 2.01 2.34 -12.72
CA ARG A 88 0.99 1.46 -13.34
C ARG A 88 -0.37 2.14 -13.43
N LYS A 89 -0.86 2.73 -12.33
CA LYS A 89 -2.15 3.46 -12.30
C LYS A 89 -2.17 4.63 -13.29
N ARG A 90 -1.07 5.39 -13.38
CA ARG A 90 -0.94 6.49 -14.36
C ARG A 90 -0.97 5.99 -15.81
N SER A 91 -0.26 4.90 -16.12
CA SER A 91 -0.30 4.30 -17.45
C SER A 91 -1.68 3.75 -17.79
N ALA A 92 -2.39 3.16 -16.83
CA ALA A 92 -3.78 2.73 -17.02
C ALA A 92 -4.72 3.89 -17.30
N ALA A 93 -4.62 4.98 -16.53
CA ALA A 93 -5.43 6.16 -16.74
C ALA A 93 -5.14 6.82 -18.10
N ALA A 94 -3.87 6.86 -18.52
CA ALA A 94 -3.47 7.38 -19.83
C ALA A 94 -4.02 6.52 -20.98
N ALA A 95 -3.95 5.18 -20.87
CA ALA A 95 -4.52 4.27 -21.86
C ALA A 95 -6.05 4.39 -21.95
N ALA A 96 -6.74 4.49 -20.81
CA ALA A 96 -8.19 4.72 -20.77
C ALA A 96 -8.58 6.08 -21.36
N GLY A 97 -7.82 7.15 -21.07
CA GLY A 97 -8.02 8.47 -21.66
C GLY A 97 -7.79 8.49 -23.17
N ALA A 98 -6.76 7.79 -23.66
CA ALA A 98 -6.53 7.62 -25.10
C ALA A 98 -7.67 6.86 -25.78
N ALA A 99 -8.15 5.76 -25.19
CA ALA A 99 -9.29 5.00 -25.72
C ALA A 99 -10.58 5.84 -25.72
N ALA A 100 -10.84 6.62 -24.67
CA ALA A 100 -11.98 7.53 -24.61
C ALA A 100 -11.89 8.66 -25.64
N GLY A 101 -10.69 9.20 -25.88
CA GLY A 101 -10.43 10.19 -26.92
C GLY A 101 -10.64 9.63 -28.33
N VAL A 102 -10.23 8.38 -28.58
CA VAL A 102 -10.50 7.66 -29.84
C VAL A 102 -12.01 7.43 -30.01
N ALA A 103 -12.71 6.99 -28.97
CA ALA A 103 -14.16 6.81 -29.03
C ALA A 103 -14.90 8.13 -29.27
N ALA A 104 -14.51 9.21 -28.59
CA ALA A 104 -15.07 10.55 -28.81
C ALA A 104 -14.79 11.07 -30.23
N GLY A 105 -13.59 10.87 -30.76
CA GLY A 105 -13.22 11.20 -32.14
C GLY A 105 -13.95 10.34 -33.19
N ALA A 106 -14.22 9.07 -32.88
CA ALA A 106 -15.05 8.21 -33.72
C ALA A 106 -16.52 8.66 -33.68
N VAL A 107 -17.05 9.10 -32.53
CA VAL A 107 -18.41 9.64 -32.43
C VAL A 107 -18.58 10.96 -33.19
N THR A 108 -17.58 11.86 -33.17
CA THR A 108 -17.65 13.11 -33.96
C THR A 108 -17.46 12.88 -35.46
N ALA A 109 -16.85 11.78 -35.89
CA ALA A 109 -16.68 11.43 -37.30
C ALA A 109 -17.98 11.00 -38.01
N TRP A 110 -19.03 10.61 -37.27
CA TRP A 110 -20.30 10.15 -37.86
C TRP A 110 -21.40 11.22 -37.93
N THR A 111 -21.18 12.43 -37.40
CA THR A 111 -22.26 13.44 -37.28
C THR A 111 -22.34 14.43 -38.45
N THR A 112 -21.46 14.38 -39.45
CA THR A 112 -21.55 15.23 -40.66
C THR A 112 -21.23 14.46 -41.94
N GLY A 113 -21.97 13.39 -42.20
CA GLY A 113 -21.89 12.62 -43.45
C GLY A 113 -23.20 12.65 -44.24
N TRP A 114 -23.52 13.79 -44.86
CA TRP A 114 -24.49 13.83 -45.94
C TRP A 114 -23.98 12.95 -47.10
N ARG A 115 -24.60 11.80 -47.33
CA ARG A 115 -24.46 11.07 -48.59
C ARG A 115 -25.40 11.72 -49.60
N GLU A 116 -24.86 12.59 -50.45
CA GLU A 116 -25.57 13.07 -51.63
C GLU A 116 -25.89 11.87 -52.53
N SER A 117 -27.17 11.62 -52.76
CA SER A 117 -27.67 10.77 -53.85
C SER A 117 -28.25 11.67 -54.94
N PRO A 118 -27.92 11.45 -56.23
CA PRO A 118 -28.44 12.27 -57.31
C PRO A 118 -29.85 11.78 -57.70
N GLY A 119 -30.85 12.59 -57.39
CA GLY A 119 -32.23 12.45 -57.86
C GLY A 119 -33.10 13.46 -57.13
N GLY A 120 -33.44 14.60 -57.76
CA GLY A 120 -34.80 14.92 -58.24
C GLY A 120 -35.84 14.66 -57.15
N TRP A 121 -36.52 15.65 -56.56
CA TRP A 121 -37.48 16.57 -57.18
C TRP A 121 -37.54 17.93 -56.45
N GLN A 122 -37.85 18.97 -57.22
CA GLN A 122 -38.10 20.34 -56.76
C GLN A 122 -39.57 20.54 -56.37
N THR A 123 -39.83 21.32 -55.31
CA THR A 123 -40.47 22.66 -55.33
C THR A 123 -41.20 22.97 -54.02
N GLY A 124 -41.05 24.21 -53.54
CA GLY A 124 -41.92 24.82 -52.54
C GLY A 124 -41.20 25.59 -51.42
N ALA A 125 -40.89 26.87 -51.67
CA ALA A 125 -40.59 27.88 -50.65
C ALA A 125 -41.58 29.05 -50.87
N PRO A 126 -41.63 30.13 -50.05
CA PRO A 126 -40.89 30.42 -48.80
C PRO A 126 -41.80 31.00 -47.67
N GLY A 127 -41.21 31.25 -46.50
CA GLY A 127 -41.85 32.07 -45.46
C GLY A 127 -40.90 32.46 -44.32
N THR A 128 -40.07 33.47 -44.58
CA THR A 128 -39.70 34.62 -43.73
C THR A 128 -39.57 34.45 -42.21
N ALA A 129 -38.36 34.66 -41.67
CA ALA A 129 -37.94 35.87 -40.92
C ALA A 129 -36.78 35.58 -39.94
N GLU A 130 -35.73 36.37 -40.07
CA GLU A 130 -34.65 36.68 -39.10
C GLU A 130 -34.64 38.22 -38.95
N PRO A 131 -33.84 38.90 -38.09
CA PRO A 131 -32.82 38.42 -37.14
C PRO A 131 -32.77 39.18 -35.78
N ALA A 132 -31.71 38.89 -35.02
CA ALA A 132 -30.92 39.79 -34.15
C ALA A 132 -31.05 39.64 -32.62
N GLY A 133 -29.89 39.54 -31.97
CA GLY A 133 -29.73 39.58 -30.52
C GLY A 133 -28.29 39.25 -30.08
N ASP A 134 -27.55 40.30 -29.71
CA ASP A 134 -26.10 40.40 -29.58
C ASP A 134 -25.37 39.52 -28.54
N SER A 135 -24.08 39.37 -28.83
CA SER A 135 -23.01 39.01 -27.89
C SER A 135 -22.89 40.03 -26.75
N LEU A 136 -22.41 39.61 -25.58
CA LEU A 136 -21.35 40.33 -24.84
C LEU A 136 -20.78 39.45 -23.71
N ALA A 137 -19.46 39.30 -23.74
CA ALA A 137 -18.62 38.78 -22.68
C ALA A 137 -18.45 39.80 -21.56
N SER A 138 -18.12 39.35 -20.34
CA SER A 138 -17.45 40.17 -19.32
C SER A 138 -16.74 39.31 -18.27
N ALA A 139 -15.42 39.49 -18.15
CA ALA A 139 -14.61 39.20 -16.96
C ALA A 139 -14.68 40.40 -15.98
N PRO A 140 -14.19 40.26 -14.73
CA PRO A 140 -12.89 40.85 -14.37
C PRO A 140 -12.04 39.92 -13.45
N ALA A 141 -10.70 39.88 -13.57
CA ALA A 141 -9.70 40.73 -12.88
C ALA A 141 -10.03 40.95 -11.38
N GLY A 142 -9.23 40.59 -10.37
CA GLY A 142 -7.78 40.51 -10.25
C GLY A 142 -7.35 41.49 -9.16
N MET A 143 -6.88 41.02 -8.00
CA MET A 143 -6.03 41.84 -7.12
C MET A 143 -5.23 40.97 -6.16
N ALA A 144 -3.91 40.98 -6.35
CA ALA A 144 -2.91 40.49 -5.43
C ALA A 144 -2.53 41.60 -4.46
N VAL A 145 -2.23 41.26 -3.20
CA VAL A 145 -1.42 42.09 -2.32
C VAL A 145 -0.47 41.19 -1.52
N ALA A 146 0.82 41.51 -1.59
CA ALA A 146 1.88 40.93 -0.77
C ALA A 146 2.30 41.93 0.31
N ALA A 147 2.60 41.44 1.52
CA ALA A 147 3.49 42.09 2.48
C ALA A 147 4.05 41.07 3.49
N ALA A 148 5.34 41.18 3.77
CA ALA A 148 6.22 40.23 4.46
C ALA A 148 6.13 40.23 6.01
N PRO A 149 6.69 39.22 6.70
CA PRO A 149 6.85 39.22 8.15
C PRO A 149 8.28 39.59 8.61
N LEU A 150 8.39 40.17 9.81
CA LEU A 150 9.62 40.31 10.60
C LEU A 150 9.49 39.44 11.87
N GLY A 151 10.51 38.66 12.20
CA GLY A 151 10.60 37.95 13.48
C GLY A 151 11.66 36.85 13.49
N THR A 152 12.86 37.19 13.98
CA THR A 152 13.97 36.26 14.31
C THR A 152 13.62 35.43 15.56
N PRO A 153 14.18 34.21 15.72
CA PRO A 153 15.27 34.10 16.71
C PRO A 153 16.41 33.11 16.38
N VAL A 154 17.60 33.56 16.80
CA VAL A 154 18.79 32.90 17.37
C VAL A 154 18.85 31.35 17.43
N GLY A 155 19.80 30.79 16.66
CA GLY A 155 21.00 30.08 17.15
C GLY A 155 20.89 28.69 17.80
N ALA A 156 21.27 27.65 17.05
CA ALA A 156 21.99 26.50 17.59
C ALA A 156 22.87 25.88 16.48
N ALA A 157 24.19 25.89 16.69
CA ALA A 157 25.17 25.28 15.81
C ALA A 157 25.30 23.79 16.11
N SER A 158 25.43 22.96 15.08
CA SER A 158 25.97 21.60 15.20
C SER A 158 26.75 21.26 13.95
N ALA A 159 27.97 20.77 14.16
CA ALA A 159 29.00 20.51 13.17
C ALA A 159 28.64 19.30 12.29
N GLY A 160 28.82 19.44 10.98
CA GLY A 160 28.65 18.37 9.99
C GLY A 160 29.77 18.38 8.95
N ILE A 161 30.36 17.21 8.74
CA ILE A 161 31.47 16.84 7.85
C ILE A 161 31.25 17.32 6.39
N PRO A 162 32.26 17.80 5.64
CA PRO A 162 32.07 18.27 4.27
C PRO A 162 32.05 17.11 3.26
N PHE A 163 30.96 16.99 2.50
CA PHE A 163 30.93 16.27 1.22
C PHE A 163 31.12 17.27 0.07
N PRO A 164 31.85 16.92 -1.01
CA PRO A 164 32.09 17.85 -2.11
C PRO A 164 30.84 18.04 -2.99
N SER A 165 30.43 19.30 -3.17
CA SER A 165 29.42 19.73 -4.14
C SER A 165 29.88 19.45 -5.57
N ALA A 166 29.13 18.62 -6.30
CA ALA A 166 29.32 18.40 -7.73
C ALA A 166 28.56 19.46 -8.54
N HIS A 167 29.23 19.95 -9.58
CA HIS A 167 28.83 21.04 -10.44
C HIS A 167 27.51 20.82 -11.19
N ALA A 168 26.77 21.92 -11.35
CA ALA A 168 25.60 22.04 -12.20
C ALA A 168 25.96 21.74 -13.67
N GLY A 169 25.61 20.53 -14.13
CA GLY A 169 25.53 20.18 -15.54
C GLY A 169 24.08 20.19 -15.99
N THR A 170 23.70 21.18 -16.78
CA THR A 170 22.38 21.28 -17.43
C THR A 170 22.20 20.09 -18.38
N SER A 171 21.43 19.09 -17.95
CA SER A 171 20.96 18.00 -18.81
C SER A 171 19.84 18.52 -19.70
N VAL A 172 20.11 18.60 -21.01
CA VAL A 172 19.11 18.85 -22.04
C VAL A 172 18.12 17.68 -22.04
N ALA A 173 16.86 17.97 -21.73
CA ALA A 173 15.78 17.01 -21.72
C ALA A 173 15.64 16.35 -23.10
N ALA A 174 15.95 15.06 -23.18
CA ALA A 174 15.61 14.23 -24.33
C ALA A 174 14.09 14.16 -24.47
N ALA A 175 13.59 14.35 -25.69
CA ALA A 175 12.17 14.23 -26.02
C ALA A 175 11.62 12.88 -25.54
N PRO A 176 10.39 12.83 -24.99
CA PRO A 176 9.86 11.57 -24.48
C PRO A 176 9.58 10.64 -25.66
N ALA A 177 10.34 9.54 -25.72
CA ALA A 177 9.92 8.36 -26.45
C ALA A 177 8.53 7.98 -25.94
N VAL A 178 7.57 7.75 -26.85
CA VAL A 178 6.22 7.31 -26.52
C VAL A 178 6.37 6.06 -25.64
N PRO A 179 5.98 6.11 -24.35
CA PRO A 179 6.20 4.96 -23.48
C PRO A 179 5.27 3.85 -23.97
N GLU A 180 5.89 2.75 -24.39
CA GLU A 180 5.23 1.45 -24.47
C GLU A 180 4.39 1.29 -23.19
N SER A 181 3.11 0.98 -23.33
CA SER A 181 2.19 1.10 -22.22
C SER A 181 2.63 0.13 -21.12
N VAL A 182 2.85 0.62 -19.89
CA VAL A 182 3.22 -0.25 -18.74
C VAL A 182 2.19 -1.36 -18.50
N LEU A 183 1.03 -1.30 -19.16
CA LEU A 183 -0.01 -2.32 -19.09
C LEU A 183 0.22 -3.53 -20.00
N ASP A 184 1.18 -3.49 -20.92
CA ASP A 184 1.56 -4.64 -21.76
C ASP A 184 2.53 -5.60 -21.05
N ASP A 185 2.67 -5.49 -19.72
CA ASP A 185 3.57 -6.33 -18.94
C ASP A 185 2.99 -7.70 -18.54
N GLY A 186 1.75 -7.99 -18.94
CA GLY A 186 1.12 -9.31 -18.78
C GLY A 186 0.60 -9.62 -17.37
N TYR A 187 0.66 -8.67 -16.43
CA TYR A 187 0.17 -8.88 -15.05
C TYR A 187 -1.19 -8.22 -14.81
N ARG A 188 -2.13 -9.00 -14.26
CA ARG A 188 -3.50 -8.53 -13.97
C ARG A 188 -3.60 -7.36 -12.98
N ASN A 189 -2.63 -7.22 -12.08
CA ASN A 189 -2.58 -6.14 -11.09
C ASN A 189 -1.16 -5.95 -10.53
N THR A 190 -0.95 -4.86 -9.80
CA THR A 190 0.33 -4.52 -9.16
C THR A 190 0.83 -5.62 -8.21
N VAL A 191 -0.07 -6.33 -7.52
CA VAL A 191 0.29 -7.39 -6.57
C VAL A 191 0.97 -8.55 -7.29
N GLU A 192 0.41 -9.05 -8.39
CA GLU A 192 1.03 -10.15 -9.16
C GLU A 192 2.34 -9.71 -9.81
N PHE A 193 2.41 -8.47 -10.31
CA PHE A 193 3.65 -7.90 -10.82
C PHE A 193 4.76 -7.90 -9.77
N LEU A 194 4.49 -7.35 -8.57
CA LEU A 194 5.47 -7.29 -7.48
C LEU A 194 5.87 -8.69 -7.00
N ARG A 195 4.92 -9.63 -6.93
CA ARG A 195 5.19 -11.02 -6.59
C ARG A 195 6.18 -11.66 -7.57
N ALA A 196 5.94 -11.52 -8.87
CA ALA A 196 6.83 -12.08 -9.88
C ALA A 196 8.19 -11.36 -9.91
N ARG A 197 8.19 -10.03 -9.85
CA ARG A 197 9.39 -9.20 -9.95
C ARG A 197 10.31 -9.30 -8.74
N LEU A 198 9.74 -9.31 -7.53
CA LEU A 198 10.48 -9.30 -6.26
C LEU A 198 10.60 -10.68 -5.61
N ARG A 199 9.93 -11.71 -6.15
CA ARG A 199 9.88 -13.08 -5.60
C ARG A 199 9.37 -13.15 -4.16
N ILE A 200 8.35 -12.33 -3.86
CA ILE A 200 7.68 -12.26 -2.56
C ILE A 200 6.28 -12.90 -2.62
N GLY A 201 5.73 -13.28 -1.46
CA GLY A 201 4.35 -13.77 -1.38
C GLY A 201 3.32 -12.70 -1.74
N ALA A 202 2.12 -13.11 -2.18
CA ALA A 202 1.03 -12.17 -2.49
C ALA A 202 0.58 -11.37 -1.25
N ALA A 203 0.60 -11.98 -0.07
CA ALA A 203 0.30 -11.31 1.20
C ALA A 203 1.34 -10.22 1.53
N GLU A 204 2.62 -10.47 1.26
CA GLU A 204 3.71 -9.50 1.42
C GLU A 204 3.52 -8.30 0.50
N ALA A 205 3.27 -8.56 -0.78
CA ALA A 205 3.05 -7.50 -1.78
C ALA A 205 1.84 -6.63 -1.41
N ARG A 206 0.72 -7.24 -1.03
CA ARG A 206 -0.48 -6.51 -0.56
C ARG A 206 -0.17 -5.68 0.68
N ARG A 207 0.52 -6.26 1.67
CA ARG A 207 0.87 -5.52 2.90
C ARG A 207 1.69 -4.28 2.58
N ARG A 208 2.72 -4.39 1.74
CA ARG A 208 3.55 -3.23 1.35
C ARG A 208 2.73 -2.16 0.65
N LEU A 209 1.83 -2.54 -0.26
CA LEU A 209 0.96 -1.60 -0.96
C LEU A 209 -0.02 -0.89 -0.01
N CYS A 210 -0.73 -1.63 0.85
CA CYS A 210 -1.64 -1.05 1.83
C CYS A 210 -0.92 -0.13 2.82
N LEU A 211 0.24 -0.57 3.34
CA LEU A 211 1.02 0.21 4.28
C LEU A 211 1.58 1.48 3.62
N ALA A 212 2.04 1.39 2.37
CA ALA A 212 2.53 2.54 1.64
C ALA A 212 1.43 3.57 1.34
N ASP A 213 0.20 3.14 1.06
CA ASP A 213 -0.96 4.03 0.88
C ASP A 213 -1.31 4.81 2.17
N ALA A 214 -1.16 4.15 3.32
CA ALA A 214 -1.39 4.74 4.63
C ALA A 214 -0.29 5.74 5.04
N LEU A 215 0.98 5.43 4.75
CA LEU A 215 2.14 6.13 5.32
C LEU A 215 2.85 7.10 4.38
N LEU A 216 2.69 6.98 3.06
CA LEU A 216 3.38 7.86 2.10
C LEU A 216 2.49 9.03 1.66
N PRO A 217 3.08 10.18 1.30
CA PRO A 217 2.35 11.27 0.68
C PRO A 217 1.63 10.83 -0.60
N ARG A 218 0.35 11.21 -0.71
CA ARG A 218 -0.49 10.94 -1.87
C ARG A 218 -0.57 12.16 -2.78
N GLN A 219 -1.14 11.99 -3.96
CA GLN A 219 -1.40 13.07 -4.91
C GLN A 219 -2.90 13.31 -4.94
N GLY A 220 -3.33 14.53 -4.63
CA GLY A 220 -4.71 14.94 -4.80
C GLY A 220 -5.11 15.01 -6.27
N LEU A 221 -6.40 15.15 -6.55
CA LEU A 221 -6.93 15.23 -7.91
C LEU A 221 -6.31 16.38 -8.73
N ALA A 222 -5.98 17.49 -8.07
CA ALA A 222 -5.30 18.65 -8.67
C ALA A 222 -3.76 18.53 -8.71
N GLY A 223 -3.19 17.35 -8.41
CA GLY A 223 -1.75 17.12 -8.38
C GLY A 223 -1.01 17.66 -7.15
N GLN A 224 -1.73 18.26 -6.21
CA GLN A 224 -1.13 18.74 -4.95
C GLN A 224 -0.78 17.57 -4.02
N PRO A 225 0.35 17.62 -3.30
CA PRO A 225 0.67 16.60 -2.31
C PRO A 225 -0.34 16.63 -1.17
N VAL A 226 -0.90 15.47 -0.87
CA VAL A 226 -1.79 15.24 0.28
C VAL A 226 -0.97 14.50 1.34
N PRO A 227 -1.05 14.90 2.63
CA PRO A 227 -0.32 14.22 3.69
C PRO A 227 -0.73 12.73 3.78
N PRO A 228 0.14 11.88 4.35
CA PRO A 228 -0.19 10.50 4.70
C PRO A 228 -1.49 10.41 5.52
N VAL A 229 -2.13 9.22 5.54
CA VAL A 229 -3.28 8.99 6.43
C VAL A 229 -2.83 9.05 7.89
N HIS A 230 -1.65 8.48 8.17
CA HIS A 230 -1.02 8.44 9.48
C HIS A 230 0.33 9.15 9.41
N PRO A 231 0.36 10.49 9.53
CA PRO A 231 1.55 11.30 9.27
C PRO A 231 2.65 11.09 10.31
N GLU A 232 2.32 10.87 11.58
CA GLU A 232 3.32 10.68 12.63
C GLU A 232 3.99 9.31 12.46
N LEU A 233 3.17 8.26 12.28
CA LEU A 233 3.69 6.93 12.02
C LEU A 233 4.51 6.88 10.72
N GLY A 234 4.05 7.57 9.68
CA GLY A 234 4.77 7.67 8.41
C GLY A 234 6.15 8.32 8.58
N ALA A 235 6.25 9.37 9.39
CA ALA A 235 7.52 10.02 9.69
C ALA A 235 8.47 9.11 10.47
N ALA A 236 7.97 8.41 11.50
CA ALA A 236 8.77 7.49 12.30
C ALA A 236 9.31 6.30 11.48
N VAL A 237 8.52 5.77 10.54
CA VAL A 237 8.98 4.73 9.61
C VAL A 237 10.01 5.29 8.62
N ALA A 238 9.81 6.50 8.10
CA ALA A 238 10.77 7.14 7.20
C ALA A 238 12.10 7.47 7.87
N ALA A 239 12.08 7.81 9.17
CA ALA A 239 13.26 8.04 9.99
C ALA A 239 13.97 6.73 10.40
N GLY A 240 13.36 5.56 10.16
CA GLY A 240 13.91 4.29 10.60
C GLY A 240 13.81 4.10 12.12
N GLU A 241 12.85 4.74 12.79
CA GLU A 241 12.56 4.53 14.21
C GLU A 241 11.60 3.36 14.41
N VAL A 242 10.63 3.20 13.50
CA VAL A 242 9.62 2.14 13.55
C VAL A 242 9.75 1.19 12.36
N ALA A 243 9.83 -0.12 12.64
CA ALA A 243 9.85 -1.14 11.60
C ALA A 243 8.50 -1.26 10.86
N SER A 244 8.52 -1.64 9.58
CA SER A 244 7.33 -1.76 8.73
C SER A 244 6.29 -2.76 9.27
N ARG A 245 6.75 -3.82 9.94
CA ARG A 245 5.85 -4.82 10.54
C ARG A 245 5.10 -4.26 11.74
N ALA A 246 5.77 -3.49 12.60
CA ALA A 246 5.15 -2.78 13.71
C ALA A 246 4.15 -1.73 13.18
N ALA A 247 4.54 -0.95 12.17
CA ALA A 247 3.64 -0.01 11.52
C ALA A 247 2.39 -0.70 10.92
N THR A 248 2.53 -1.92 10.38
CA THR A 248 1.37 -2.72 9.95
C THR A 248 0.42 -3.00 11.11
N VAL A 249 0.93 -3.37 12.28
CA VAL A 249 0.09 -3.63 13.47
C VAL A 249 -0.66 -2.35 13.88
N ILE A 250 0.03 -1.21 13.91
CA ILE A 250 -0.55 0.08 14.28
C ILE A 250 -1.65 0.49 13.28
N THR A 251 -1.38 0.44 11.98
CA THR A 251 -2.39 0.79 10.95
C THR A 251 -3.62 -0.10 11.01
N LEU A 252 -3.45 -1.41 11.28
CA LEU A 252 -4.59 -2.32 11.47
C LEU A 252 -5.41 -2.00 12.73
N ALA A 253 -4.74 -1.56 13.79
CA ALA A 253 -5.41 -1.16 15.03
C ALA A 253 -6.19 0.15 14.85
N LEU A 254 -5.60 1.13 14.17
CA LEU A 254 -6.26 2.40 13.82
C LEU A 254 -7.44 2.16 12.87
N ASP A 255 -7.29 1.28 11.87
CA ASP A 255 -8.39 0.94 10.96
C ASP A 255 -9.57 0.31 11.71
N ARG A 256 -9.32 -0.52 12.73
CA ARG A 256 -10.39 -1.16 13.53
C ARG A 256 -11.28 -0.15 14.24
N VAL A 257 -10.70 0.91 14.81
CA VAL A 257 -11.43 1.90 15.60
C VAL A 257 -11.91 3.10 14.78
N ARG A 258 -11.57 3.17 13.49
CA ARG A 258 -11.79 4.36 12.64
C ARG A 258 -13.23 4.87 12.59
N HIS A 259 -14.20 3.98 12.80
CA HIS A 259 -15.63 4.29 12.74
C HIS A 259 -16.27 4.46 14.13
N SER A 260 -15.58 4.04 15.19
CA SER A 260 -16.09 4.07 16.57
C SER A 260 -15.46 5.17 17.43
N CYS A 261 -14.40 5.84 16.95
CA CYS A 261 -13.74 6.92 17.69
C CYS A 261 -13.72 8.25 16.95
N LEU A 262 -13.60 9.34 17.72
CA LEU A 262 -13.42 10.69 17.18
C LEU A 262 -12.02 10.84 16.56
N PRO A 263 -11.85 11.74 15.56
CA PRO A 263 -10.55 11.98 14.93
C PRO A 263 -9.43 12.33 15.93
N GLU A 264 -9.72 13.08 17.01
CA GLU A 264 -8.69 13.40 18.00
C GLU A 264 -8.26 12.16 18.81
N ALA A 265 -9.19 11.25 19.10
CA ALA A 265 -8.89 10.00 19.81
C ALA A 265 -8.06 9.05 18.93
N ALA A 266 -8.37 8.97 17.63
CA ALA A 266 -7.56 8.24 16.66
C ALA A 266 -6.13 8.80 16.57
N ALA A 267 -5.97 10.13 16.54
CA ALA A 267 -4.66 10.78 16.54
C ALA A 267 -3.88 10.53 17.85
N ALA A 268 -4.55 10.54 19.01
CA ALA A 268 -3.92 10.20 20.28
C ALA A 268 -3.45 8.74 20.32
N MET A 269 -4.23 7.81 19.75
CA MET A 269 -3.85 6.41 19.59
C MET A 269 -2.65 6.26 18.64
N GLU A 270 -2.64 6.96 17.50
CA GLU A 270 -1.50 6.96 16.57
C GLU A 270 -0.22 7.41 17.29
N HIS A 271 -0.28 8.53 18.01
CA HIS A 271 0.85 9.06 18.77
C HIS A 271 1.37 8.08 19.83
N ALA A 272 0.47 7.54 20.65
CA ALA A 272 0.83 6.61 21.71
C ALA A 272 1.46 5.32 21.17
N LEU A 273 0.88 4.75 20.12
CA LEU A 273 1.39 3.51 19.53
C LEU A 273 2.69 3.72 18.74
N THR A 274 2.87 4.87 18.09
CA THR A 274 4.11 5.21 17.38
C THR A 274 5.28 5.32 18.36
N ARG A 275 5.13 6.09 19.45
CA ARG A 275 6.15 6.14 20.52
C ARG A 275 6.43 4.78 21.14
N THR A 276 5.37 4.01 21.43
CA THR A 276 5.52 2.66 21.98
C THR A 276 6.37 1.78 21.07
N ALA A 277 6.14 1.84 19.75
CA ALA A 277 6.87 1.04 18.77
C ALA A 277 8.33 1.48 18.57
N ALA A 278 8.65 2.75 18.83
CA ALA A 278 10.02 3.25 18.77
C ALA A 278 10.88 2.81 19.97
N GLU A 279 10.24 2.61 21.13
CA GLU A 279 10.94 2.39 22.41
C GLU A 279 10.86 0.95 22.92
N ASN A 280 9.91 0.14 22.44
CA ASN A 280 9.58 -1.17 23.02
C ASN A 280 9.51 -2.28 21.97
N ASP A 281 9.54 -3.52 22.45
CA ASP A 281 9.40 -4.70 21.60
C ASP A 281 7.97 -4.89 21.04
N ALA A 282 7.87 -5.77 20.04
CA ALA A 282 6.63 -6.03 19.31
C ALA A 282 5.53 -6.66 20.19
N ASP A 283 5.86 -7.43 21.22
CA ASP A 283 4.88 -8.08 22.09
C ASP A 283 4.25 -7.05 23.05
N PHE A 284 5.07 -6.13 23.57
CA PHE A 284 4.56 -4.98 24.32
C PHE A 284 3.67 -4.10 23.44
N LEU A 285 4.11 -3.76 22.23
CA LEU A 285 3.28 -3.00 21.27
C LEU A 285 1.95 -3.70 21.01
N ALA A 286 1.95 -5.02 20.80
CA ALA A 286 0.73 -5.78 20.55
C ALA A 286 -0.25 -5.73 21.74
N ARG A 287 0.25 -5.75 22.99
CA ARG A 287 -0.57 -5.58 24.19
C ARG A 287 -1.17 -4.18 24.29
N VAL A 288 -0.33 -3.15 24.14
CA VAL A 288 -0.76 -1.74 24.21
C VAL A 288 -1.77 -1.43 23.11
N SER A 289 -1.53 -1.91 21.89
CA SER A 289 -2.44 -1.77 20.75
C SER A 289 -3.82 -2.38 21.01
N ARG A 290 -3.89 -3.58 21.61
CA ARG A 290 -5.17 -4.18 22.00
C ARG A 290 -5.89 -3.36 23.06
N SER A 291 -5.17 -2.93 24.10
CA SER A 291 -5.74 -2.12 25.16
C SER A 291 -6.31 -0.79 24.66
N TRP A 292 -5.62 -0.11 23.73
CA TRP A 292 -6.15 1.08 23.08
C TRP A 292 -7.41 0.80 22.25
N ALA A 293 -7.40 -0.29 21.47
CA ALA A 293 -8.55 -0.66 20.67
C ALA A 293 -9.78 -0.98 21.54
N GLU A 294 -9.60 -1.75 22.61
CA GLU A 294 -10.66 -2.07 23.58
C GLU A 294 -11.19 -0.82 24.31
N ALA A 295 -10.30 0.11 24.67
CA ALA A 295 -10.70 1.34 25.34
C ALA A 295 -11.49 2.30 24.44
N LEU A 296 -11.25 2.26 23.12
CA LEU A 296 -11.96 3.08 22.14
C LEU A 296 -13.21 2.38 21.56
N ASP A 297 -13.25 1.06 21.59
CA ASP A 297 -14.36 0.23 21.11
C ASP A 297 -15.21 -0.29 22.28
N GLN A 298 -15.65 0.62 23.17
CA GLN A 298 -16.41 0.25 24.38
C GLN A 298 -17.80 -0.31 24.05
N ASP A 299 -18.36 0.08 22.90
CA ASP A 299 -19.68 -0.33 22.43
C ASP A 299 -19.63 -1.57 21.51
N GLY A 300 -18.44 -2.16 21.30
CA GLY A 300 -18.12 -3.29 20.42
C GLY A 300 -19.26 -3.75 19.51
N ALA A 301 -19.18 -3.48 18.21
CA ALA A 301 -20.27 -3.73 17.26
C ALA A 301 -20.97 -5.07 17.51
N GLU A 302 -22.29 -5.03 17.75
CA GLU A 302 -23.09 -6.23 17.95
C GLU A 302 -22.82 -7.21 16.79
N PRO A 303 -22.38 -8.45 17.06
CA PRO A 303 -22.06 -9.39 16.00
C PRO A 303 -23.27 -9.57 15.10
N SER A 304 -23.09 -9.45 13.78
CA SER A 304 -24.21 -9.57 12.85
C SER A 304 -24.95 -10.90 13.04
N GLU A 305 -26.27 -10.92 12.84
CA GLU A 305 -27.05 -12.16 12.94
C GLU A 305 -26.51 -13.29 12.04
N GLU A 306 -25.92 -12.92 10.89
CA GLU A 306 -25.26 -13.86 10.00
C GLU A 306 -23.99 -14.46 10.62
N LEU A 307 -23.15 -13.64 11.26
CA LEU A 307 -21.96 -14.10 11.96
C LEU A 307 -22.33 -14.94 13.20
N LEU A 308 -23.33 -14.50 13.97
CA LEU A 308 -23.84 -15.27 15.10
C LEU A 308 -24.31 -16.65 14.65
N ARG A 309 -25.08 -16.73 13.57
CA ARG A 309 -25.57 -18.00 13.02
C ARG A 309 -24.45 -18.89 12.43
N GLN A 310 -23.36 -18.30 11.94
CA GLN A 310 -22.17 -19.05 11.50
C GLN A 310 -21.37 -19.61 12.68
N LEU A 311 -21.25 -18.86 13.78
CA LEU A 311 -20.49 -19.27 14.97
C LEU A 311 -21.31 -20.14 15.91
N GLN A 312 -22.64 -19.99 15.90
CA GLN A 312 -23.57 -20.73 16.75
C GLN A 312 -23.52 -22.22 16.44
N GLY A 313 -23.37 -23.03 17.49
CA GLY A 313 -23.30 -24.47 17.36
C GLY A 313 -22.55 -25.14 18.52
N ALA A 314 -22.59 -26.47 18.51
CA ALA A 314 -21.85 -27.31 19.44
C ALA A 314 -20.70 -28.01 18.70
N PHE A 315 -19.49 -27.82 19.19
CA PHE A 315 -18.25 -28.28 18.56
C PHE A 315 -17.56 -29.29 19.47
N LEU A 316 -17.27 -30.47 18.93
CA LEU A 316 -16.46 -31.48 19.60
C LEU A 316 -14.98 -31.17 19.38
N ARG A 317 -14.26 -30.94 20.47
CA ARG A 317 -12.81 -30.74 20.47
C ARG A 317 -12.09 -32.03 20.87
N LYS A 318 -10.78 -32.07 20.62
CA LYS A 318 -9.95 -33.24 20.99
C LYS A 318 -10.08 -33.52 22.50
N PRO A 319 -10.33 -34.78 22.90
CA PRO A 319 -10.39 -35.16 24.32
C PRO A 319 -9.11 -34.80 25.07
N ARG A 320 -9.24 -34.42 26.34
CA ARG A 320 -8.11 -34.09 27.23
C ARG A 320 -8.27 -34.83 28.55
N HIS A 321 -7.19 -35.46 29.02
CA HIS A 321 -7.14 -36.19 30.31
C HIS A 321 -8.28 -37.23 30.50
N GLY A 322 -8.68 -37.90 29.42
CA GLY A 322 -9.77 -38.89 29.47
C GLY A 322 -11.19 -38.29 29.46
N LEU A 323 -11.33 -36.96 29.39
CA LEU A 323 -12.61 -36.26 29.32
C LEU A 323 -12.90 -35.80 27.88
N GLN A 324 -14.18 -35.87 27.51
CA GLN A 324 -14.68 -35.30 26.25
C GLN A 324 -14.78 -33.78 26.38
N HIS A 325 -14.26 -33.05 25.40
CA HIS A 325 -14.29 -31.58 25.38
C HIS A 325 -15.35 -31.11 24.37
N LEU A 326 -16.43 -30.56 24.89
CA LEU A 326 -17.49 -29.93 24.11
C LEU A 326 -17.43 -28.41 24.30
N GLU A 327 -17.45 -27.67 23.20
CA GLU A 327 -17.50 -26.21 23.17
C GLU A 327 -18.82 -25.78 22.52
N ILE A 328 -19.64 -24.99 23.21
CA ILE A 328 -20.96 -24.56 22.71
C ILE A 328 -21.01 -23.04 22.64
N PHE A 329 -21.31 -22.52 21.45
CA PHE A 329 -21.67 -21.13 21.23
C PHE A 329 -23.19 -21.07 21.05
N ALA A 330 -23.88 -20.48 22.02
CA ALA A 330 -25.34 -20.47 22.11
C ALA A 330 -25.84 -19.03 22.30
N THR A 331 -27.06 -18.75 21.83
CA THR A 331 -27.75 -17.50 22.19
C THR A 331 -28.12 -17.52 23.68
N THR A 332 -28.44 -16.36 24.25
CA THR A 332 -28.85 -16.25 25.67
C THR A 332 -29.97 -17.24 26.02
N ASP A 333 -31.04 -17.30 25.22
CA ASP A 333 -32.17 -18.21 25.45
C ASP A 333 -31.76 -19.70 25.40
N GLN A 334 -30.86 -20.05 24.48
CA GLN A 334 -30.35 -21.42 24.34
C GLN A 334 -29.45 -21.80 25.50
N PHE A 335 -28.61 -20.87 25.96
CA PHE A 335 -27.74 -21.06 27.12
C PHE A 335 -28.56 -21.30 28.39
N GLU A 336 -29.60 -20.50 28.62
CA GLU A 336 -30.52 -20.66 29.76
C GLU A 336 -31.23 -22.02 29.75
N HIS A 337 -31.63 -22.49 28.56
CA HIS A 337 -32.22 -23.82 28.43
C HIS A 337 -31.20 -24.93 28.71
N LEU A 338 -29.98 -24.81 28.14
CA LEU A 338 -28.91 -25.78 28.31
C LEU A 338 -28.51 -25.91 29.78
N ILE A 339 -28.28 -24.79 30.48
CA ILE A 339 -27.86 -24.81 31.88
C ILE A 339 -28.96 -25.40 32.78
N THR A 340 -30.22 -25.13 32.47
CA THR A 340 -31.36 -25.71 33.21
C THR A 340 -31.40 -27.24 33.08
N VAL A 341 -31.27 -27.76 31.86
CA VAL A 341 -31.25 -29.21 31.61
C VAL A 341 -30.02 -29.85 32.25
N MET A 342 -28.84 -29.25 32.06
CA MET A 342 -27.59 -29.75 32.65
C MET A 342 -27.70 -29.83 34.17
N ASN A 343 -28.12 -28.74 34.82
CA ASN A 343 -28.30 -28.70 36.27
C ASN A 343 -29.34 -29.71 36.77
N THR A 344 -30.39 -29.96 36.00
CA THR A 344 -31.40 -30.99 36.34
C THR A 344 -30.79 -32.38 36.26
N ALA A 345 -30.01 -32.66 35.20
CA ALA A 345 -29.37 -33.96 34.98
C ALA A 345 -28.19 -34.23 35.92
N THR A 346 -27.51 -33.18 36.41
CA THR A 346 -26.40 -33.27 37.36
C THR A 346 -26.81 -32.99 38.81
N ASN A 347 -28.10 -32.80 39.10
CA ASN A 347 -28.58 -32.62 40.47
C ASN A 347 -28.54 -33.98 41.22
N PRO A 348 -27.71 -34.13 42.27
CA PRO A 348 -27.57 -35.39 42.98
C PRO A 348 -28.76 -35.72 43.90
N ARG A 349 -29.78 -34.85 44.00
CA ARG A 349 -30.94 -35.03 44.89
C ARG A 349 -32.19 -35.58 44.18
N THR A 350 -32.10 -35.92 42.90
CA THR A 350 -33.21 -36.41 42.07
C THR A 350 -33.08 -37.89 41.67
N GLY A 351 -32.20 -38.64 42.33
CA GLY A 351 -32.07 -40.11 42.24
C GLY A 351 -32.35 -40.79 43.56
#